data_AF-A0A1B8P4G9-F1
#
_entry.id   AF-A0A1B8P4G9-F1
#
_cell.length_a   1.000
_cell.length_b   1.000
_cell.length_c   1.000
_cell.angle_alpha   90.00
_cell.angle_beta   90.00
_cell.angle_gamma   90.00
#
_symmetry.space_group_name_H-M   'P 1'
#
loop_
_entity.id
_entity.type
_entity.pdbx_description
1 polymer ?
#
loop_
_entity_poly.entity_id
_entity_poly.type
_entity_poly.pdbx_seq_one_letter_code
_entity_poly.pdbx_strand_id
1 'polypeptide(L)' 'MNPAEGDALYFVSRGDGTHHFSRTLREHNNAVNRYIRNR' A
#
# COMPACT_ATOMS: atom_id res chain seq x y z
N MET A 1 -0.94 22.16 -8.74
CA MET A 1 -1.21 20.82 -8.16
C MET A 1 0.05 20.01 -8.44
N ASN A 2 0.86 19.74 -7.42
CA ASN A 2 2.22 19.19 -7.58
C ASN A 2 2.29 17.84 -6.85
N PRO A 3 2.16 16.70 -7.55
CA PRO A 3 2.29 15.40 -6.91
C PRO A 3 3.72 15.18 -6.42
N ALA A 4 3.87 14.40 -5.37
CA ALA A 4 5.19 13.93 -4.96
C ALA A 4 5.75 12.98 -6.02
N GLU A 5 7.05 13.07 -6.27
CA GLU A 5 7.75 12.05 -7.05
C GLU A 5 7.66 10.71 -6.30
N GLY A 6 7.24 9.66 -7.00
CA GLY A 6 7.01 8.37 -6.38
C GLY A 6 7.05 7.23 -7.37
N ASP A 7 7.77 6.17 -6.99
CA ASP A 7 7.89 4.92 -7.75
C ASP A 7 6.90 3.84 -7.28
N ALA A 8 5.92 4.23 -6.46
CA ALA A 8 4.95 3.29 -5.93
C ALA A 8 3.98 2.86 -7.02
N LEU A 9 3.98 1.57 -7.33
CA LEU A 9 3.11 0.97 -8.34
C LEU A 9 1.83 0.38 -7.71
N TYR A 10 1.85 0.14 -6.40
CA TYR A 10 0.76 -0.51 -5.68
C TYR A 10 0.46 0.23 -4.39
N PHE A 11 -0.81 0.20 -3.97
CA PHE A 11 -1.23 0.68 -2.66
C PHE A 11 -2.26 -0.25 -2.04
N VAL A 12 -2.35 -0.23 -0.71
CA VAL A 12 -3.39 -0.92 0.06
C VAL A 12 -3.90 -0.01 1.17
N SER A 13 -5.22 0.01 1.39
CA SER A 13 -5.85 0.75 2.49
C SER A 13 -5.65 0.02 3.81
N ARG A 14 -5.33 0.76 4.88
CA ARG A 14 -5.12 0.18 6.22
C ARG A 14 -6.41 0.12 7.06
N GLY A 15 -7.50 0.73 6.59
CA GLY A 15 -8.79 0.74 7.28
C GLY A 15 -8.93 1.82 8.37
N ASP A 16 -7.86 2.55 8.67
CA ASP A 16 -7.81 3.70 9.59
C ASP A 16 -7.81 5.06 8.86
N GLY A 17 -8.11 5.07 7.56
CA GLY A 17 -8.03 6.25 6.71
C GLY A 17 -6.64 6.49 6.11
N THR A 18 -5.64 5.65 6.39
CA THR A 18 -4.31 5.74 5.79
C THR A 18 -4.06 4.65 4.74
N HIS A 19 -3.02 4.88 3.93
CA HIS A 19 -2.58 3.95 2.88
C HIS A 19 -1.15 3.45 3.13
N HIS A 20 -0.86 2.26 2.60
CA HIS A 20 0.49 1.75 2.47
C HIS A 20 0.84 1.61 0.99
N PHE A 21 1.95 2.21 0.57
CA PHE A 21 2.42 2.20 -0.80
C PHE A 21 3.59 1.21 -0.95
N SER A 22 3.62 0.50 -2.08
CA SER A 22 4.62 -0.53 -2.37
C SER A 22 5.14 -0.37 -3.79
N ARG A 23 6.44 -0.64 -3.98
CA ARG A 23 7.10 -0.55 -5.28
C ARG A 23 7.00 -1.85 -6.07
N THR A 24 6.83 -2.97 -5.37
CA THR A 24 6.76 -4.31 -5.98
C THR A 24 5.50 -5.07 -5.58
N LEU A 25 5.08 -6.02 -6.43
CA LEU A 25 3.94 -6.90 -6.15
C LEU A 25 4.15 -7.73 -4.87
N ARG A 26 5.40 -8.13 -4.59
CA ARG A 26 5.75 -8.89 -3.38
C ARG A 26 5.52 -8.06 -2.11
N GLU A 27 5.95 -6.81 -2.10
CA GLU A 27 5.70 -5.88 -0.99
C GLU A 27 4.19 -5.65 -0.81
N HIS A 28 3.47 -5.45 -1.92
CA HIS A 28 2.02 -5.28 -1.89
C HIS A 28 1.32 -6.49 -1.26
N ASN A 29 1.67 -7.71 -1.67
CA ASN A 29 1.07 -8.94 -1.13
C ASN A 29 1.35 -9.10 0.37
N ASN A 30 2.54 -8.73 0.83
CA ASN A 30 2.87 -8.71 2.26
C ASN A 30 2.02 -7.68 3.02
N ALA A 31 1.80 -6.49 2.43
CA ALA A 31 0.95 -5.47 3.00
C ALA A 31 -0.53 -5.91 3.04
N VAL A 32 -1.03 -6.56 2.00
CA VAL A 32 -2.38 -7.16 1.97
C VAL A 32 -2.55 -8.21 3.07
N ASN A 33 -1.57 -9.09 3.24
CA ASN A 33 -1.58 -10.08 4.33
C ASN A 33 -1.65 -9.40 5.70
N ARG A 34 -0.90 -8.31 5.89
CA ARG A 34 -0.83 -7.57 7.15
C ARG A 34 -2.11 -6.81 7.47
N TYR A 35 -2.68 -6.09 6.51
CA TYR A 35 -3.76 -5.13 6.78
C TYR A 35 -5.16 -5.66 6.45
N ILE A 36 -5.29 -6.69 5.61
CA ILE A 36 -6.60 -7.15 5.12
C ILE A 36 -6.91 -8.57 5.61
N ARG A 37 -5.99 -9.53 5.44
CA ARG A 37 -6.33 -10.96 5.59
C ARG A 37 -6.49 -11.48 7.02
N ASN A 38 -5.97 -10.76 8.02
CA ASN A 38 -6.05 -11.14 9.44
C ASN A 38 -6.99 -10.24 10.26
N ARG A 39 -8.01 -9.67 9.61
CA ARG A 39 -9.01 -8.82 10.25
C ARG A 39 -10.34 -9.55 10.39
#